data_AF-A0A1C2Y530-F1
#
_entry.id   AF-A0A1C2Y530-F1
#
_cell.length_a   1.000
_cell.length_b   1.000
_cell.length_c   1.000
_cell.angle_alpha   90.00
_cell.angle_beta   90.00
_cell.angle_gamma   90.00
#
_symmetry.space_group_name_H-M   'P 1'
#
loop_
_entity.id
_entity.type
_entity.pdbx_description
1 polymer ?
#
loop_
_entity_poly.entity_id
_entity_poly.type
_entity_poly.pdbx_seq_one_letter_code
_entity_poly.pdbx_strand_id
1 'polypeptide(L)'
;MDSIDGEICYENLQSLPQKADGAVIVVPPDQTNKVVRDAVEAGVKHIWIQQGAESKEAIDYCTENQINVIHDQCVLMFAEPSFPHSFHRSVLKVFGKLPK
;
A
#
# COMPACT_ATOMS: atom_id res chain seq x y z
N MET A 1 4.99 18.52 -10.57
CA MET A 1 3.63 18.12 -11.00
C MET A 1 2.85 18.20 -9.72
N ASP A 2 2.03 19.23 -9.59
CA ASP A 2 1.74 19.78 -8.27
C ASP A 2 0.38 19.29 -7.75
N SER A 3 -0.42 18.64 -8.60
CA SER A 3 -1.70 18.02 -8.27
C SER A 3 -2.14 16.90 -9.25
N ILE A 4 -2.98 15.97 -8.79
CA ILE A 4 -3.70 14.96 -9.59
C ILE A 4 -5.19 15.04 -9.23
N ASP A 5 -6.08 15.12 -10.22
CA ASP A 5 -7.54 15.22 -10.03
C ASP A 5 -7.99 16.32 -9.04
N GLY A 6 -7.22 17.40 -8.94
CA GLY A 6 -7.46 18.52 -8.02
C GLY A 6 -6.88 18.34 -6.61
N GLU A 7 -6.31 17.18 -6.30
CA GLU A 7 -5.62 16.89 -5.04
C GLU A 7 -4.13 17.22 -5.12
N ILE A 8 -3.59 17.87 -4.10
CA ILE A 8 -2.18 18.31 -4.07
C ILE A 8 -1.24 17.10 -3.98
N CYS A 9 -0.20 17.09 -4.80
CA CYS A 9 0.88 16.12 -4.69
C CYS A 9 1.98 16.66 -3.77
N TYR A 10 2.27 15.94 -2.70
CA TYR A 10 3.32 16.31 -1.75
C TYR A 10 4.62 15.58 -2.09
N GLU A 11 5.75 16.28 -1.94
CA GLU A 11 7.08 15.72 -2.25
C GLU A 11 7.49 14.57 -1.32
N ASN A 12 6.92 14.54 -0.10
CA ASN A 12 7.16 13.51 0.89
C ASN A 12 5.97 13.42 1.87
N LEU A 13 5.94 12.35 2.67
CA LEU A 13 4.85 12.05 3.59
C LEU A 13 4.82 13.00 4.81
N GLN A 14 5.96 13.61 5.16
CA GLN A 14 6.10 14.55 6.26
C GLN A 14 5.50 15.93 5.92
N SER A 15 5.42 16.27 4.63
CA SER A 15 4.78 17.49 4.14
C SER A 15 3.25 17.44 4.13
N LEU A 16 2.64 16.30 4.46
CA LEU A 16 1.18 16.19 4.52
C LEU A 16 0.62 17.10 5.63
N PRO A 17 -0.45 17.87 5.36
CA PRO A 17 -1.06 18.77 6.34
C PRO A 17 -1.69 18.01 7.51
N GLN A 18 -2.04 16.74 7.29
CA GLN A 18 -2.55 15.82 8.30
C GLN A 18 -1.83 14.48 8.15
N LYS A 19 -1.55 13.82 9.28
CA LYS A 19 -0.99 12.47 9.29
C LYS A 19 -1.96 11.49 8.65
N ALA A 20 -1.45 10.66 7.74
CA ALA A 20 -2.21 9.55 7.18
C ALA A 20 -2.17 8.33 8.11
N ASP A 21 -3.31 7.67 8.29
CA ASP A 21 -3.38 6.42 9.05
C ASP A 21 -2.85 5.22 8.23
N GLY A 22 -3.00 5.29 6.90
CA GLY A 22 -2.56 4.26 5.98
C GLY A 22 -1.97 4.80 4.67
N ALA A 23 -1.16 3.98 4.00
CA ALA A 23 -0.55 4.31 2.71
C ALA A 23 -0.64 3.13 1.72
N VAL A 24 -0.92 3.43 0.45
CA VAL A 24 -0.80 2.48 -0.66
C VAL A 24 0.47 2.80 -1.44
N ILE A 25 1.40 1.87 -1.45
CA ILE A 25 2.71 2.01 -2.07
C ILE A 25 2.69 1.33 -3.43
N VAL A 26 2.85 2.15 -4.47
CA VAL A 26 2.86 1.74 -5.88
C VAL A 26 4.13 2.31 -6.55
N VAL A 27 5.28 1.85 -6.08
CA VAL A 27 6.60 2.23 -6.61
C VAL A 27 7.37 0.99 -7.08
N PRO A 28 8.45 1.14 -7.86
CA PRO A 28 9.31 0.00 -8.20
C PRO A 28 9.85 -0.72 -6.95
N PRO A 29 9.98 -2.07 -6.96
CA PRO A 29 10.43 -2.86 -5.81
C PRO A 29 11.71 -2.37 -5.11
N ASP A 30 12.68 -1.87 -5.87
CA ASP A 30 13.95 -1.36 -5.36
C ASP A 30 13.81 -0.07 -4.54
N GLN A 31 12.68 0.64 -4.67
CA GLN A 31 12.37 1.85 -3.91
C GLN A 31 11.41 1.60 -2.74
N THR A 32 10.69 0.48 -2.73
CA THR A 32 9.63 0.20 -1.77
C THR A 32 10.08 0.26 -0.32
N ASN A 33 11.23 -0.34 0.03
CA ASN A 33 11.73 -0.32 1.41
C ASN A 33 12.01 1.11 1.91
N LYS A 34 12.50 2.00 1.03
CA LYS A 34 12.69 3.41 1.38
C LYS A 34 11.35 4.09 1.68
N VAL A 35 10.38 3.95 0.79
CA VAL A 35 9.06 4.58 0.95
C VAL A 35 8.32 4.04 2.18
N VAL A 36 8.44 2.73 2.47
CA VAL A 36 7.91 2.13 3.69
C VAL A 36 8.49 2.79 4.94
N ARG A 37 9.81 2.98 4.99
CA ARG A 37 10.47 3.63 6.13
C ARG A 37 10.01 5.08 6.28
N ASP A 38 9.97 5.82 5.18
CA ASP A 38 9.47 7.21 5.17
C ASP A 38 8.03 7.28 5.69
N ALA A 39 7.18 6.29 5.35
CA ALA A 39 5.81 6.20 5.84
C ALA A 39 5.72 5.91 7.34
N VAL A 40 6.52 4.96 7.83
CA VAL A 40 6.57 4.65 9.26
C VAL A 40 7.08 5.84 10.07
N GLU A 41 8.09 6.57 9.58
CA GLU A 41 8.59 7.79 10.20
C GLU A 41 7.54 8.92 10.22
N ALA A 42 6.71 9.02 9.18
CA ALA A 42 5.57 9.94 9.15
C ALA A 42 4.42 9.52 10.11
N GLY A 43 4.51 8.33 10.71
CA GLY A 43 3.55 7.80 11.67
C GLY A 43 2.43 6.96 11.06
N VAL A 44 2.57 6.54 9.80
CA VAL A 44 1.65 5.61 9.13
C VAL A 44 1.75 4.23 9.78
N LYS A 45 0.60 3.62 10.08
CA LYS A 45 0.53 2.32 10.78
C LYS A 45 0.03 1.18 9.90
N HIS A 46 -0.62 1.52 8.79
CA HIS A 46 -1.20 0.57 7.84
C HIS A 46 -0.57 0.76 6.47
N ILE A 47 0.11 -0.25 5.96
CA ILE A 47 0.80 -0.18 4.67
C ILE A 47 0.21 -1.24 3.73
N TRP A 48 -0.19 -0.80 2.54
CA TRP A 48 -0.51 -1.67 1.43
C TRP A 48 0.60 -1.57 0.41
N ILE A 49 1.33 -2.65 0.17
CA ILE A 49 2.27 -2.76 -0.94
C ILE A 49 1.51 -3.40 -2.09
N GLN A 50 1.32 -2.65 -3.16
CA GLN A 50 0.56 -3.11 -4.32
C GLN A 50 1.27 -4.31 -4.97
N GLN A 51 0.48 -5.29 -5.42
CA GLN A 51 0.99 -6.43 -6.19
C GLN A 51 2.00 -5.99 -7.25
N GLY A 52 3.23 -6.52 -7.16
CA GLY A 52 4.36 -6.23 -8.04
C GLY A 52 5.31 -5.13 -7.54
N ALA A 53 4.98 -4.45 -6.44
CA ALA A 53 5.83 -3.45 -5.79
C ALA A 53 6.59 -4.01 -4.57
N GLU A 54 6.45 -5.28 -4.24
CA GLU A 54 7.03 -5.89 -3.04
C GLU A 54 8.55 -5.95 -3.09
N SER A 55 9.18 -5.69 -1.94
CA SER A 55 10.55 -6.11 -1.67
C SER A 55 10.60 -6.87 -0.35
N LYS A 56 11.49 -7.87 -0.27
CA LYS A 56 11.66 -8.65 0.96
C LYS A 56 12.00 -7.74 2.14
N GLU A 57 12.89 -6.78 1.93
CA GLU A 57 13.33 -5.84 2.95
C GLU A 57 12.19 -4.97 3.49
N ALA A 58 11.26 -4.54 2.62
CA ALA A 58 10.10 -3.76 3.01
C ALA A 58 9.13 -4.56 3.88
N ILE A 59 8.88 -5.83 3.51
CA ILE A 59 7.99 -6.73 4.25
C ILE A 59 8.60 -7.10 5.60
N ASP A 60 9.89 -7.44 5.62
CA ASP A 60 10.63 -7.75 6.85
C ASP A 60 10.58 -6.54 7.80
N TYR A 61 10.90 -5.34 7.31
CA TYR A 61 10.89 -4.12 8.11
C TYR A 61 9.51 -3.83 8.70
N CYS A 62 8.43 -3.98 7.92
CA CYS A 62 7.07 -3.81 8.44
C CYS A 62 6.78 -4.80 9.58
N THR A 63 7.15 -6.07 9.39
CA THR A 63 6.92 -7.14 10.36
C THR A 63 7.68 -6.90 11.66
N GLU A 64 8.97 -6.54 11.55
CA GLU A 64 9.85 -6.26 12.70
C GLU A 64 9.37 -5.04 13.51
N ASN A 65 8.79 -4.05 12.85
CA ASN A 65 8.31 -2.81 13.48
C ASN A 65 6.80 -2.85 13.82
N GLN A 66 6.17 -4.02 13.75
CA GLN A 66 4.75 -4.22 14.07
C GLN A 66 3.80 -3.32 13.26
N ILE A 67 4.19 -3.03 12.01
CA ILE A 67 3.37 -2.30 11.05
C ILE A 67 2.40 -3.28 10.41
N ASN A 68 1.12 -2.92 10.34
CA ASN A 68 0.16 -3.76 9.65
C ASN A 68 0.39 -3.66 8.14
N VAL A 69 0.87 -4.73 7.51
CA VAL A 69 1.25 -4.75 6.10
C VAL A 69 0.41 -5.75 5.30
N ILE A 70 -0.11 -5.29 4.18
CA ILE A 70 -0.71 -6.13 3.14
C ILE A 70 0.20 -6.08 1.91
N HIS A 71 0.53 -7.23 1.35
CA HIS A 71 1.35 -7.38 0.15
C HIS A 71 0.85 -8.53 -0.72
N ASP A 72 1.33 -8.65 -1.95
CA ASP A 72 0.90 -9.63 -2.96
C ASP A 72 -0.59 -9.53 -3.32
N GLN A 73 -1.23 -8.40 -3.04
CA GLN A 73 -2.66 -8.16 -3.26
C GLN A 73 -2.87 -6.90 -4.10
N CYS A 74 -3.84 -6.94 -5.01
CA CYS A 74 -4.22 -5.80 -5.82
C CYS A 74 -5.30 -4.97 -5.13
N VAL A 75 -5.03 -3.68 -4.89
CA VAL A 75 -5.97 -2.75 -4.20
C VAL A 75 -7.31 -2.59 -4.94
N LEU A 76 -7.31 -2.69 -6.28
CA LEU A 76 -8.52 -2.59 -7.11
C LEU A 76 -9.50 -3.74 -6.91
N MET A 77 -9.08 -4.82 -6.24
CA MET A 77 -10.01 -5.85 -5.80
C MET A 77 -10.95 -5.32 -4.70
N PHE A 78 -10.56 -4.27 -3.97
CA PHE A 78 -11.27 -3.74 -2.80
C PHE A 78 -11.90 -2.37 -3.06
N ALA A 79 -11.25 -1.52 -3.86
CA ALA A 79 -11.78 -0.24 -4.32
C ALA A 79 -12.60 -0.42 -5.61
N GLU A 80 -13.90 -0.66 -5.47
CA GLU A 80 -14.90 -0.76 -6.56
C GLU A 80 -14.55 -1.77 -7.68
N PRO A 81 -14.58 -3.09 -7.38
CA PRO A 81 -14.08 -4.10 -8.30
C PRO A 81 -14.94 -4.22 -9.58
N SER A 82 -14.35 -3.87 -10.72
CA SER A 82 -14.87 -4.15 -12.06
C SER A 82 -14.39 -5.52 -12.58
N PHE A 83 -14.97 -6.04 -13.65
CA PHE A 83 -14.47 -7.27 -14.28
C PHE A 83 -13.09 -6.99 -14.91
N PRO A 84 -12.01 -7.78 -14.65
CA PRO A 84 -11.95 -9.10 -14.01
C PRO A 84 -11.64 -9.12 -12.49
N HIS A 85 -11.39 -7.96 -11.85
CA HIS A 85 -11.06 -7.85 -10.42
C HIS A 85 -12.16 -8.42 -9.51
N SER A 86 -13.43 -8.26 -9.87
CA SER A 86 -14.58 -8.85 -9.14
C SER A 86 -14.57 -10.38 -9.17
N PHE A 87 -14.15 -10.98 -10.28
CA PHE A 87 -14.03 -12.44 -10.45
C PHE A 87 -12.88 -12.99 -9.63
N HIS A 88 -11.68 -12.43 -9.74
CA HIS A 88 -10.51 -12.88 -8.94
C HIS A 88 -10.74 -12.70 -7.43
N ARG A 89 -11.37 -11.61 -6.99
CA ARG A 89 -11.73 -11.41 -5.57
C ARG A 89 -12.67 -12.50 -5.07
N SER A 90 -13.70 -12.82 -5.84
CA SER A 90 -14.68 -13.84 -5.45
C SER A 90 -14.03 -15.22 -5.30
N VAL A 91 -13.10 -15.57 -6.20
CA VAL A 91 -12.29 -16.79 -6.11
C VAL A 91 -11.44 -16.79 -4.83
N LEU A 92 -10.64 -15.74 -4.58
CA LEU A 92 -9.79 -15.68 -3.38
C LEU A 92 -10.60 -15.70 -2.07
N LYS A 93 -11.80 -15.12 -2.07
CA LYS A 93 -12.73 -15.16 -0.93
C LYS A 93 -13.15 -16.58 -0.58
N VAL A 94 -13.53 -17.39 -1.58
CA VAL A 94 -13.93 -18.79 -1.38
C VAL A 94 -12.76 -19.62 -0.85
N PHE A 95 -11.55 -19.35 -1.32
CA PHE A 95 -10.34 -20.02 -0.86
C PHE A 95 -9.74 -19.45 0.44
N GLY A 96 -10.36 -18.44 1.06
CA GLY A 96 -9.91 -17.85 2.32
C GLY A 96 -8.57 -17.11 2.25
N LYS A 97 -8.14 -16.68 1.05
CA LYS A 97 -6.84 -16.04 0.79
C LYS A 97 -6.90 -14.51 0.80
N LEU A 98 -8.01 -13.91 1.23
CA LEU A 98 -8.10 -12.46 1.35
C LEU A 98 -7.27 -11.97 2.54
N PRO A 99 -6.61 -10.81 2.42
CA PRO A 99 -5.91 -10.18 3.53
C PRO A 99 -6.90 -9.83 4.65
N LYS A 100 -6.43 -9.86 5.90
CA LYS A 100 -7.19 -9.57 7.12
C LYS A 100 -6.79 -8.24 7.72
#